data_AF-Q86IH8-F1
#
_entry.id   AF-Q86IH8-F1
#
_cell.length_a   1.000
_cell.length_b   1.000
_cell.length_c   1.000
_cell.angle_alpha   90.00
_cell.angle_beta   90.00
_cell.angle_gamma   90.00
#
_symmetry.space_group_name_H-M   'P 1'
#
loop_
_entity.id
_entity.type
_entity.pdbx_description
1 polymer ?
#
loop_
_entity_poly.entity_id
_entity_poly.type
_entity_poly.pdbx_seq_one_letter_code
_entity_poly.pdbx_strand_id
1 'polypeptide(L)'
;MKGKSVVIAIDFGTSCSGFAFVFPQDISETVYCTETWGGSCSINVKTLTQIVLDEKKKFVAFGYEARDYFSNNDDEGTEKHSLYSSYKMHLFNPKTRGQPIKSVCGNHSATIQELITESLRYLKIVAMNKVNSISSKKVYESEVQWVLTIPAIWDDSSKQVMRSCADTAGLCSKDDKESLIFSYEPEAGALQCIFEKTTGYSVQVG
;
A
#
# COMPACT_ATOMS: atom_id res chain seq x y z
N MET A 1 3.96 -8.21 21.42
CA MET A 1 4.91 -7.69 20.40
C MET A 1 6.00 -6.90 21.14
N LYS A 2 7.21 -7.46 21.31
CA LYS A 2 8.29 -6.72 22.02
C LYS A 2 8.77 -5.57 21.14
N GLY A 3 8.70 -4.33 21.64
CA GLY A 3 9.22 -3.15 20.96
C GLY A 3 8.34 -2.53 19.87
N LYS A 4 7.17 -3.11 19.56
CA LYS A 4 6.23 -2.51 18.60
C LYS A 4 5.19 -1.65 19.33
N SER A 5 5.09 -0.38 18.96
CA SER A 5 4.13 0.57 19.51
C SER A 5 2.94 0.83 18.59
N VAL A 6 3.05 0.48 17.31
CA VAL A 6 2.00 0.69 16.30
C VAL A 6 1.86 -0.54 15.42
N VAL A 7 0.62 -0.88 15.06
CA VAL A 7 0.32 -1.85 14.00
C VAL A 7 -0.28 -1.09 12.83
N ILE A 8 0.29 -1.23 11.63
CA ILE A 8 -0.21 -0.63 10.40
C ILE A 8 -0.61 -1.74 9.43
N ALA A 9 -1.87 -1.77 9.03
CA ALA A 9 -2.40 -2.68 8.03
C ALA A 9 -2.53 -1.97 6.69
N ILE A 10 -1.93 -2.53 5.63
CA ILE A 10 -2.07 -2.06 4.26
C ILE A 10 -2.96 -3.05 3.50
N ASP A 11 -3.99 -2.51 2.86
CA ASP A 11 -4.70 -3.19 1.79
C ASP A 11 -4.17 -2.70 0.44
N PHE A 12 -3.32 -3.52 -0.17
CA PHE A 12 -2.79 -3.25 -1.49
C PHE A 12 -3.67 -3.93 -2.54
N GLY A 13 -4.77 -3.29 -2.92
CA GLY A 13 -5.75 -3.86 -3.85
C GLY A 13 -5.30 -3.80 -5.32
N THR A 14 -6.15 -4.34 -6.21
CA THR A 14 -5.91 -4.26 -7.67
C THR A 14 -6.27 -2.88 -8.21
N SER A 15 -7.38 -2.32 -7.74
CA SER A 15 -7.93 -1.05 -8.24
C SER A 15 -7.71 0.10 -7.25
N CYS A 16 -7.85 -0.19 -5.95
CA CYS A 16 -7.67 0.80 -4.90
C CYS A 16 -6.83 0.22 -3.76
N SER A 17 -6.02 1.06 -3.14
CA SER A 17 -5.19 0.73 -1.99
C SER A 17 -5.49 1.67 -0.82
N GLY A 18 -5.28 1.20 0.40
CA GLY A 18 -5.43 2.02 1.60
C GLY A 18 -4.69 1.41 2.78
N PHE A 19 -4.72 2.11 3.91
CA PHE A 19 -4.15 1.60 5.14
C PHE A 19 -4.99 2.03 6.34
N ALA A 20 -4.86 1.28 7.42
CA ALA A 20 -5.39 1.60 8.74
C ALA A 20 -4.33 1.28 9.79
N PHE A 21 -4.41 1.91 10.96
CA PHE A 21 -3.47 1.66 12.05
C PHE A 21 -4.12 1.77 13.42
N VAL A 22 -3.47 1.17 14.40
CA VAL A 22 -3.86 1.20 15.81
C VAL A 22 -2.62 1.32 16.67
N PHE A 23 -2.76 1.95 17.83
CA PHE A 23 -1.78 1.97 18.89
C PHE A 23 -2.21 0.94 19.95
N PRO A 24 -1.64 -0.28 19.98
CA PRO A 24 -2.13 -1.34 20.87
C PRO A 24 -1.98 -1.04 22.36
N GLN A 25 -1.25 0.04 22.71
CA GLN A 25 -1.05 0.50 24.08
C GLN A 25 -2.13 1.48 24.54
N ASP A 26 -2.94 2.01 23.61
CA ASP A 26 -4.03 2.91 23.93
C ASP A 26 -5.20 2.11 24.52
N ILE A 27 -5.84 2.69 25.54
CA ILE A 27 -6.99 2.07 26.22
C ILE A 27 -8.20 2.00 25.29
N SER A 28 -8.30 2.94 24.35
CA SER A 28 -9.31 2.93 23.31
C SER A 28 -8.89 1.97 22.19
N GLU A 29 -9.75 1.02 21.87
CA GLU A 29 -9.67 0.20 20.65
C GLU A 29 -10.03 1.06 19.41
N THR A 30 -9.31 2.16 19.19
CA THR A 30 -9.57 3.06 18.06
C THR A 30 -8.70 2.65 16.88
N VAL A 31 -9.36 2.32 15.78
CA VAL A 31 -8.71 2.10 14.49
C VAL A 31 -8.72 3.41 13.72
N TYR A 32 -7.53 3.89 13.36
CA TYR A 32 -7.37 5.10 12.56
C TYR A 32 -7.26 4.73 11.08
N CYS A 33 -7.99 5.43 10.22
CA CYS A 33 -7.88 5.33 8.77
C CYS A 33 -7.54 6.70 8.16
N THR A 34 -7.03 6.71 6.92
CA THR A 34 -6.89 7.98 6.17
C THR A 34 -8.09 8.14 5.24
N GLU A 35 -8.67 9.33 5.22
CA GLU A 35 -9.73 9.69 4.28
C GLU A 35 -9.29 10.78 3.29
N THR A 36 -8.12 11.37 3.52
CA THR A 36 -7.54 12.38 2.65
C THR A 36 -6.37 11.77 1.90
N TRP A 37 -6.41 11.94 0.59
CA TRP A 37 -5.36 11.56 -0.33
C TRP A 37 -5.10 12.74 -1.26
N GLY A 38 -3.84 12.96 -1.63
CA GLY A 38 -3.53 13.94 -2.64
C GLY A 38 -4.29 13.66 -3.95
N GLY A 39 -4.70 14.71 -4.66
CA GLY A 39 -5.52 14.61 -5.88
C GLY A 39 -6.97 14.16 -5.65
N SER A 40 -7.36 13.80 -4.43
CA SER A 40 -8.76 13.43 -4.18
C SER A 40 -9.63 14.67 -3.97
N CYS A 41 -10.69 14.82 -4.75
CA CYS A 41 -11.70 15.87 -4.54
C CYS A 41 -12.76 15.51 -3.49
N SER A 42 -12.73 14.28 -2.97
CA SER A 42 -13.70 13.79 -1.99
C SER A 42 -13.04 12.94 -0.90
N ILE A 43 -13.74 12.80 0.22
CA ILE A 43 -13.38 11.92 1.32
C ILE A 43 -13.39 10.48 0.80
N ASN A 44 -12.24 9.82 0.80
CA ASN A 44 -12.10 8.42 0.38
C ASN A 44 -11.15 7.67 1.31
N VAL A 45 -11.63 6.57 1.91
CA VAL A 45 -10.81 5.69 2.76
C VAL A 45 -9.67 4.99 2.00
N LYS A 46 -9.72 5.01 0.66
CA LYS A 46 -8.73 4.41 -0.23
C LYS A 46 -8.39 5.37 -1.37
N THR A 47 -7.19 5.22 -1.92
CA THR A 47 -6.76 5.85 -3.17
C THR A 47 -6.66 4.82 -4.29
N LEU A 48 -6.45 5.26 -5.53
CA LEU A 48 -6.28 4.37 -6.67
C LEU A 48 -4.96 3.58 -6.57
N THR A 49 -4.93 2.34 -7.04
CA THR A 49 -3.70 1.58 -7.25
C THR A 49 -3.11 1.94 -8.62
N GLN A 50 -2.74 3.21 -8.75
CA GLN A 50 -2.15 3.79 -9.94
C GLN A 50 -0.86 4.49 -9.59
N ILE A 51 0.17 4.33 -10.42
CA ILE A 51 1.48 4.91 -10.19
C ILE A 51 2.00 5.52 -11.48
N VAL A 52 2.58 6.71 -11.37
CA VAL A 52 3.35 7.36 -12.44
C VAL A 52 4.83 7.18 -12.14
N LEU A 53 5.58 6.67 -13.12
CA LEU A 53 7.03 6.61 -13.09
C LEU A 53 7.64 7.47 -14.19
N ASP A 54 8.84 8.00 -13.97
CA ASP A 54 9.63 8.63 -15.03
C ASP A 54 10.33 7.61 -15.95
N GLU A 55 11.02 8.10 -16.98
CA GLU A 55 11.82 7.29 -17.92
C GLU A 55 12.91 6.43 -17.23
N LYS A 56 13.37 6.83 -16.04
CA LYS A 56 14.35 6.12 -15.20
C LYS A 56 13.66 5.20 -14.18
N LYS A 57 12.35 5.01 -14.32
CA LYS A 57 11.48 4.20 -13.47
C LYS A 57 11.46 4.67 -12.01
N LYS A 58 11.67 5.96 -11.78
CA LYS A 58 11.55 6.58 -10.46
C LYS A 58 10.13 7.03 -10.22
N PHE A 59 9.73 6.94 -8.96
CA PHE A 59 8.43 7.39 -8.48
C PHE A 59 8.19 8.87 -8.80
N VAL A 60 7.02 9.18 -9.38
CA VAL A 60 6.56 10.56 -9.62
C VAL A 60 5.31 10.85 -8.80
N ALA A 61 4.28 10.02 -8.93
CA ALA A 61 2.99 10.19 -8.25
C ALA A 61 2.29 8.84 -8.03
N PHE A 62 1.35 8.81 -7.07
CA PHE A 62 0.52 7.64 -6.77
C PHE A 62 -0.95 8.03 -6.62
N GLY A 63 -1.87 7.09 -6.81
CA GLY A 63 -3.26 7.29 -6.45
C GLY A 63 -3.99 8.28 -7.34
N TYR A 64 -4.88 9.09 -6.74
CA TYR A 64 -5.55 10.17 -7.47
C TYR A 64 -4.56 11.19 -8.04
N GLU A 65 -3.44 11.49 -7.34
CA GLU A 65 -2.38 12.35 -7.90
C GLU A 65 -1.80 11.76 -9.19
N ALA A 66 -1.57 10.44 -9.25
CA ALA A 66 -1.10 9.78 -10.47
C ALA A 66 -2.08 9.93 -11.63
N ARG A 67 -3.38 9.76 -11.35
CA ARG A 67 -4.44 9.94 -12.35
C ARG A 67 -4.49 11.39 -12.84
N ASP A 68 -4.53 12.35 -11.92
CA ASP A 68 -4.68 13.77 -12.24
C ASP A 68 -3.42 14.31 -12.94
N TYR A 69 -2.24 13.85 -12.53
CA TYR A 69 -0.98 14.10 -13.24
C TYR A 69 -1.12 13.67 -14.70
N PHE A 70 -1.67 12.49 -14.95
CA PHE A 70 -1.81 11.98 -16.30
C PHE A 70 -2.92 12.67 -17.10
N SER A 71 -4.01 13.11 -16.46
CA SER A 71 -5.10 13.83 -17.13
C SER A 71 -4.75 15.28 -17.48
N ASN A 72 -3.86 15.93 -16.74
CA ASN A 72 -3.52 17.34 -16.90
C ASN A 72 -2.26 17.59 -17.76
N ASN A 73 -1.47 16.54 -18.07
CA ASN A 73 -0.30 16.67 -18.90
C ASN A 73 -0.62 16.20 -20.32
N ASP A 74 -0.60 17.13 -21.28
CA ASP A 74 -0.70 16.87 -22.73
C ASP A 74 0.46 15.97 -23.21
N ASP A 75 0.43 15.56 -24.49
CA ASP A 75 1.34 14.58 -25.12
C ASP A 75 2.82 14.69 -24.67
N GLU A 76 3.36 15.90 -24.48
CA GLU A 76 4.75 16.11 -24.00
C GLU A 76 5.04 15.50 -22.62
N GLY A 77 4.11 15.56 -21.68
CA GLY A 77 4.28 14.96 -20.35
C GLY A 77 4.17 13.44 -20.40
N THR A 78 3.45 12.91 -21.38
CA THR A 78 3.33 11.47 -21.63
C THR A 78 4.58 10.87 -22.27
N GLU A 79 5.47 11.67 -22.85
CA GLU A 79 6.77 11.14 -23.32
C GLU A 79 7.71 10.82 -22.15
N LYS A 80 7.72 11.64 -21.10
CA LYS A 80 8.65 11.52 -19.98
C LYS A 80 8.13 10.66 -18.83
N HIS A 81 6.81 10.56 -18.70
CA HIS A 81 6.16 9.89 -17.58
C HIS A 81 5.19 8.82 -18.05
N SER A 82 5.05 7.77 -17.25
CA SER A 82 4.32 6.56 -17.61
C SER A 82 3.38 6.16 -16.49
N LEU A 83 2.08 6.18 -16.78
CA LEU A 83 1.03 5.72 -15.86
C LEU A 83 0.90 4.20 -15.94
N TYR A 84 0.88 3.52 -14.79
CA TYR A 84 0.61 2.09 -14.68
C TYR A 84 -0.61 1.86 -13.77
N SER A 85 -1.50 0.96 -14.18
CA SER A 85 -2.70 0.58 -13.44
C SER A 85 -2.92 -0.92 -13.49
N SER A 86 -3.70 -1.47 -12.55
CA SER A 86 -4.09 -2.90 -12.50
C SER A 86 -2.92 -3.89 -12.52
N TYR A 87 -1.69 -3.44 -12.25
CA TYR A 87 -0.48 -4.26 -12.40
C TYR A 87 -0.44 -5.42 -11.39
N LYS A 88 -1.10 -5.32 -10.21
CA LYS A 88 -1.28 -6.45 -9.26
C LYS A 88 -1.83 -7.71 -9.95
N MET A 89 -2.60 -7.56 -11.04
CA MET A 89 -3.12 -8.69 -11.81
C MET A 89 -2.03 -9.59 -12.40
N HIS A 90 -0.83 -9.08 -12.65
CA HIS A 90 0.28 -9.86 -13.19
C HIS A 90 0.79 -10.93 -12.23
N LEU A 91 0.48 -10.81 -10.93
CA LEU A 91 0.78 -11.84 -9.92
C LEU A 91 -0.16 -13.05 -10.02
N PHE A 92 -1.39 -12.89 -10.53
CA PHE A 92 -2.36 -13.99 -10.56
C PHE A 92 -1.99 -15.07 -11.59
N ASN A 93 -1.34 -14.70 -12.69
CA ASN A 93 -0.95 -15.64 -13.73
C ASN A 93 0.57 -15.86 -13.71
N PRO A 94 1.06 -17.08 -13.43
CA PRO A 94 2.49 -17.39 -13.45
C PRO A 94 3.20 -16.97 -14.75
N LYS A 95 2.50 -17.01 -15.89
CA LYS A 95 3.05 -16.64 -17.20
C LYS A 95 3.35 -15.14 -17.33
N THR A 96 2.66 -14.29 -16.58
CA THR A 96 2.78 -12.82 -16.68
C THR A 96 3.74 -12.23 -15.66
N ARG A 97 4.10 -12.95 -14.58
CA ARG A 97 4.90 -12.41 -13.46
C ARG A 97 6.27 -11.89 -13.87
N GLY A 98 6.92 -12.55 -14.82
CA GLY A 98 8.24 -12.16 -15.33
C GLY A 98 8.20 -11.23 -16.54
N GLN A 99 7.00 -10.89 -17.04
CA GLN A 99 6.85 -10.09 -18.25
C GLN A 99 6.87 -8.60 -17.91
N PRO A 100 7.49 -7.76 -18.76
CA PRO A 100 7.35 -6.31 -18.66
C PRO A 100 5.88 -5.90 -18.81
N ILE A 101 5.45 -4.99 -17.94
CA ILE A 101 4.12 -4.40 -17.93
C ILE A 101 4.21 -3.10 -18.70
N LYS A 102 3.43 -2.95 -19.78
CA LYS A 102 3.35 -1.68 -20.51
C LYS A 102 2.56 -0.66 -19.70
N SER A 103 2.97 0.60 -19.77
CA SER A 103 2.18 1.71 -19.28
C SER A 103 0.85 1.82 -20.03
N VAL A 104 -0.09 2.60 -19.49
CA VAL A 104 -1.40 2.86 -20.11
C VAL A 104 -1.25 3.43 -21.53
N CYS A 105 -0.21 4.23 -21.78
CA CYS A 105 0.08 4.83 -23.09
C CYS A 105 1.05 4.03 -23.95
N GLY A 106 1.59 2.92 -23.44
CA GLY A 106 2.50 2.04 -24.18
C GLY A 106 3.88 2.62 -24.48
N ASN A 107 4.22 3.80 -23.97
CA ASN A 107 5.51 4.49 -24.16
C ASN A 107 6.68 3.79 -23.46
N HIS A 108 6.45 3.21 -22.27
CA HIS A 108 7.46 2.51 -21.49
C HIS A 108 6.91 1.23 -20.88
N SER A 109 7.81 0.44 -20.29
CA SER A 109 7.45 -0.73 -19.50
C SER A 109 8.22 -0.80 -18.19
N ALA A 110 7.58 -1.40 -17.19
CA ALA A 110 8.14 -1.66 -15.87
C ALA A 110 7.87 -3.11 -15.47
N THR A 111 8.68 -3.65 -14.57
CA THR A 111 8.45 -4.96 -13.97
C THR A 111 7.41 -4.85 -12.86
N ILE A 112 6.76 -5.97 -12.54
CA ILE A 112 5.81 -6.01 -11.42
C ILE A 112 6.50 -5.66 -10.08
N GLN A 113 7.76 -6.05 -9.94
CA GLN A 113 8.57 -5.76 -8.74
C GLN A 113 8.83 -4.27 -8.59
N GLU A 114 9.22 -3.57 -9.67
CA GLU A 114 9.40 -2.11 -9.66
C GLU A 114 8.11 -1.41 -9.22
N LEU A 115 6.98 -1.76 -9.85
CA LEU A 115 5.69 -1.11 -9.57
C LEU A 115 5.20 -1.36 -8.13
N ILE A 116 5.22 -2.61 -7.66
CA ILE A 116 4.76 -2.92 -6.28
C ILE A 116 5.70 -2.29 -5.25
N THR A 117 7.02 -2.35 -5.47
CA THR A 117 8.00 -1.80 -4.52
C THR A 117 7.81 -0.29 -4.33
N GLU A 118 7.73 0.48 -5.43
CA GLU A 118 7.51 1.93 -5.33
C GLU A 118 6.15 2.26 -4.70
N SER A 119 5.12 1.48 -5.01
CA SER A 119 3.77 1.68 -4.47
C SER A 119 3.69 1.42 -2.97
N LEU A 120 4.30 0.32 -2.50
CA LEU A 120 4.37 0.02 -1.06
C LEU A 120 5.24 1.04 -0.32
N ARG A 121 6.32 1.53 -0.94
CA ARG A 121 7.16 2.59 -0.36
C ARG A 121 6.38 3.89 -0.17
N TYR A 122 5.59 4.28 -1.17
CA TYR A 122 4.69 5.44 -1.05
C TYR A 122 3.69 5.26 0.09
N LEU A 123 2.97 4.12 0.11
CA LEU A 123 1.98 3.82 1.15
C LEU A 123 2.60 3.82 2.56
N LYS A 124 3.83 3.28 2.70
CA LYS A 124 4.61 3.35 3.93
C LYS A 124 4.84 4.80 4.37
N ILE A 125 5.32 5.66 3.49
CA ILE A 125 5.62 7.06 3.81
C ILE A 125 4.35 7.79 4.26
N VAL A 126 3.25 7.64 3.52
CA VAL A 126 1.97 8.28 3.86
C VAL A 126 1.45 7.77 5.21
N ALA A 127 1.48 6.46 5.44
CA ALA A 127 1.05 5.88 6.71
C ALA A 127 1.91 6.34 7.89
N MET A 128 3.24 6.35 7.73
CA MET A 128 4.16 6.82 8.78
C MET A 128 3.97 8.30 9.11
N ASN A 129 3.72 9.14 8.10
CA ASN A 129 3.41 10.55 8.32
C ASN A 129 2.10 10.70 9.11
N LYS A 130 1.08 9.91 8.78
CA LYS A 130 -0.23 9.93 9.45
C LYS A 130 -0.15 9.45 10.91
N VAL A 131 0.56 8.35 11.15
CA VAL A 131 0.82 7.85 12.51
C VAL A 131 1.51 8.93 13.35
N ASN A 132 2.53 9.57 12.80
CA ASN A 132 3.29 10.60 13.51
C ASN A 132 2.54 11.93 13.67
N SER A 133 1.48 12.21 12.90
CA SER A 133 0.67 13.41 13.09
C SER A 133 -0.33 13.29 14.24
N ILE A 134 -0.72 12.06 14.61
CA ILE A 134 -1.67 11.78 15.71
C ILE A 134 -0.94 11.39 16.98
N SER A 135 0.13 10.60 16.85
CA SER A 135 0.88 10.09 18.00
C SER A 135 1.47 11.24 18.81
N SER A 136 1.34 11.15 20.15
CA SER A 136 1.95 12.10 21.08
C SER A 136 3.49 12.05 21.10
N LYS A 137 4.08 10.96 20.58
CA LYS A 137 5.53 10.77 20.47
C LYS A 137 5.90 10.37 19.05
N LYS A 138 7.11 10.73 18.62
CA LYS A 138 7.66 10.26 17.34
C LYS A 138 7.74 8.74 17.37
N VAL A 139 7.07 8.09 16.42
CA VAL A 139 7.14 6.65 16.16
C VAL A 139 8.20 6.40 15.10
N TYR A 140 9.17 5.55 15.41
CA TYR A 140 10.20 5.10 14.48
C TYR A 140 9.76 3.85 13.72
N GLU A 141 10.31 3.64 12.52
CA GLU A 141 9.96 2.49 11.67
C GLU A 141 10.20 1.13 12.36
N SER A 142 11.22 1.04 13.22
CA SER A 142 11.53 -0.15 14.02
C SER A 142 10.42 -0.52 15.02
N GLU A 143 9.55 0.43 15.36
CA GLU A 143 8.44 0.23 16.29
C GLU A 143 7.13 -0.17 15.59
N VAL A 144 7.16 -0.29 14.26
CA VAL A 144 5.98 -0.65 13.48
C VAL A 144 5.92 -2.15 13.21
N GLN A 145 4.73 -2.71 13.43
CA GLN A 145 4.32 -4.01 12.90
C GLN A 145 3.47 -3.76 11.65
N TRP A 146 3.95 -4.20 10.49
CA TRP A 146 3.22 -4.15 9.25
C TRP A 146 2.39 -5.41 9.07
N VAL A 147 1.15 -5.22 8.65
CA VAL A 147 0.25 -6.25 8.15
C VAL A 147 -0.06 -5.92 6.70
N LEU A 148 0.20 -6.84 5.78
CA LEU A 148 -0.13 -6.66 4.37
C LEU A 148 -1.17 -7.70 3.98
N THR A 149 -2.33 -7.25 3.48
CA THR A 149 -3.35 -8.18 2.98
C THR A 149 -2.93 -8.76 1.63
N ILE A 150 -3.24 -10.04 1.43
CA ILE A 150 -2.99 -10.75 0.17
C ILE A 150 -4.20 -11.62 -0.22
N PRO A 151 -4.45 -11.83 -1.52
CA PRO A 151 -5.51 -12.74 -1.96
C PRO A 151 -5.26 -14.17 -1.49
N ALA A 152 -6.30 -14.83 -0.96
CA ALA A 152 -6.20 -16.23 -0.50
C ALA A 152 -5.85 -17.21 -1.64
N ILE A 153 -6.20 -16.88 -2.88
CA ILE A 153 -5.97 -17.72 -4.07
C ILE A 153 -4.54 -17.62 -4.64
N TRP A 154 -3.67 -16.78 -4.07
CA TRP A 154 -2.30 -16.67 -4.53
C TRP A 154 -1.49 -17.93 -4.23
N ASP A 155 -0.66 -18.33 -5.20
CA ASP A 155 0.38 -19.35 -4.98
C ASP A 155 1.56 -18.79 -4.18
N ASP A 156 2.46 -19.67 -3.75
CA ASP A 156 3.59 -19.29 -2.92
C ASP A 156 4.59 -18.39 -3.64
N SER A 157 4.69 -18.50 -4.97
CA SER A 157 5.55 -17.64 -5.78
C SER A 157 5.02 -16.19 -5.79
N SER A 158 3.72 -15.97 -5.93
CA SER A 158 3.12 -14.64 -5.84
C SER A 158 3.29 -14.02 -4.45
N LYS A 159 3.12 -14.83 -3.39
CA LYS A 159 3.38 -14.41 -2.01
C LYS A 159 4.85 -14.01 -1.81
N GLN A 160 5.78 -14.79 -2.37
CA GLN A 160 7.21 -14.51 -2.28
C GLN A 160 7.59 -13.22 -3.02
N VAL A 161 7.05 -12.98 -4.22
CA VAL A 161 7.27 -11.71 -4.93
C VAL A 161 6.78 -10.53 -4.10
N MET A 162 5.55 -10.61 -3.56
CA MET A 162 5.01 -9.55 -2.70
C MET A 162 5.89 -9.31 -1.47
N ARG A 163 6.38 -10.38 -0.82
CA ARG A 163 7.26 -10.26 0.35
C ARG A 163 8.58 -9.59 0.00
N SER A 164 9.18 -9.97 -1.13
CA SER A 164 10.42 -9.36 -1.61
C SER A 164 10.24 -7.86 -1.92
N CYS A 165 9.11 -7.48 -2.52
CA CYS A 165 8.80 -6.07 -2.79
C CYS A 165 8.57 -5.28 -1.51
N ALA A 166 7.84 -5.83 -0.54
CA ALA A 166 7.61 -5.20 0.75
C ALA A 166 8.92 -5.00 1.56
N ASP A 167 9.81 -6.00 1.55
CA ASP A 167 11.15 -5.89 2.14
C ASP A 167 11.97 -4.78 1.46
N THR A 168 11.98 -4.76 0.12
CA THR A 168 12.69 -3.73 -0.66
C THR A 168 12.09 -2.31 -0.49
N ALA A 169 10.80 -2.23 -0.22
CA ALA A 169 10.10 -0.99 0.12
C ALA A 169 10.37 -0.53 1.57
N GLY A 170 11.02 -1.36 2.38
CA GLY A 170 11.39 -1.07 3.76
C GLY A 170 10.26 -1.27 4.76
N LEU A 171 9.29 -2.14 4.48
CA LEU A 171 8.26 -2.53 5.46
C LEU A 171 8.82 -3.52 6.50
N CYS A 172 9.96 -4.15 6.23
CA CYS A 172 10.73 -4.86 7.22
C CYS A 172 12.21 -4.52 7.08
N SER A 173 12.99 -4.79 8.13
CA SER A 173 14.44 -4.78 8.05
C SER A 173 14.95 -6.22 7.91
N LYS A 174 16.19 -6.37 7.44
CA LYS A 174 16.85 -7.69 7.35
C LYS A 174 16.92 -8.41 8.71
N ASP A 175 17.03 -7.62 9.79
CA ASP A 175 17.16 -8.09 11.17
C ASP A 175 15.82 -8.32 11.87
N ASP A 176 14.71 -7.84 11.28
CA ASP A 176 13.37 -7.93 11.85
C ASP A 176 12.34 -8.29 10.78
N LYS A 177 12.47 -9.51 10.22
CA LYS A 177 11.52 -10.04 9.22
C LYS A 177 10.11 -10.24 9.78
N GLU A 178 10.01 -10.43 11.10
CA GLU A 178 8.75 -10.63 11.82
C GLU A 178 7.93 -9.33 11.89
N SER A 179 8.54 -8.17 11.65
CA SER A 179 7.83 -6.90 11.49
C SER A 179 6.86 -6.85 10.30
N LEU A 180 6.91 -7.82 9.36
CA LEU A 180 5.97 -7.93 8.25
C LEU A 180 5.20 -9.26 8.29
N ILE A 181 3.91 -9.17 8.58
CA ILE A 181 2.97 -10.30 8.57
C ILE A 181 2.04 -10.19 7.36
N PHE A 182 1.73 -11.33 6.75
CA PHE A 182 0.66 -11.41 5.76
C PHE A 182 -0.64 -11.83 6.41
N SER A 183 -1.72 -11.16 6.02
CA SER A 183 -3.08 -11.57 6.33
C SER A 183 -3.80 -11.88 5.04
N TYR A 184 -4.63 -12.90 5.01
CA TYR A 184 -5.45 -13.16 3.83
C TYR A 184 -6.63 -12.17 3.81
N GLU A 185 -6.94 -11.65 2.62
CA GLU A 185 -8.03 -10.69 2.39
C GLU A 185 -9.39 -11.18 2.94
N PRO A 186 -9.87 -12.42 2.68
CA PRO A 186 -11.16 -12.87 3.22
C PRO A 186 -11.17 -13.00 4.75
N GLU A 187 -10.07 -13.42 5.36
CA GLU A 187 -9.92 -13.55 6.81
C GLU A 187 -9.89 -12.18 7.48
N ALA A 188 -9.18 -11.20 6.91
CA ALA A 188 -9.22 -9.82 7.38
C ALA A 188 -10.64 -9.24 7.33
N GLY A 189 -11.37 -9.51 6.24
CA GLY A 189 -12.78 -9.13 6.12
C GLY A 189 -13.68 -9.80 7.16
N ALA A 190 -13.50 -11.11 7.39
CA ALA A 190 -14.25 -11.85 8.40
C ALA A 190 -13.97 -11.35 9.82
N LEU A 191 -12.71 -11.06 10.15
CA LEU A 191 -12.33 -10.49 11.43
C LEU A 191 -13.02 -9.15 11.65
N GLN A 192 -13.00 -8.24 10.67
CA GLN A 192 -13.72 -6.96 10.79
C GLN A 192 -15.19 -7.17 11.16
N CYS A 193 -15.90 -8.08 10.47
CA CYS A 193 -17.30 -8.35 10.75
C CYS A 193 -17.55 -8.96 12.14
N ILE A 194 -16.60 -9.74 12.67
CA ILE A 194 -16.68 -10.30 14.02
C ILE A 194 -16.45 -9.20 15.04
N PHE A 195 -15.35 -8.46 14.89
CA PHE A 195 -15.01 -7.35 15.77
C PHE A 195 -16.14 -6.32 15.85
N GLU A 196 -16.78 -5.98 14.73
CA GLU A 196 -17.89 -5.00 14.69
C GLU A 196 -19.09 -5.45 15.51
N LYS A 197 -19.29 -6.76 15.64
CA LYS A 197 -20.38 -7.35 16.43
C LYS A 197 -20.02 -7.63 17.88
N THR A 198 -18.74 -7.87 18.18
CA THR A 198 -18.30 -8.35 19.49
C THR A 198 -17.61 -7.31 20.35
N THR A 199 -17.07 -6.24 19.76
CA THR A 199 -16.32 -5.21 20.48
C THR A 199 -16.85 -3.81 20.16
N GLY A 200 -16.74 -2.91 21.14
CA GLY A 200 -17.11 -1.50 21.00
C GLY A 200 -15.95 -0.66 20.44
N TYR A 201 -15.29 -1.13 19.39
CA TYR A 201 -14.19 -0.39 18.78
C TYR A 201 -14.72 0.81 17.98
N SER A 202 -13.89 1.82 17.79
CA SER A 202 -14.26 2.99 16.98
C SER A 202 -13.34 3.13 15.78
N VAL A 203 -13.89 3.57 14.64
CA VAL A 203 -13.09 3.98 13.48
C VAL A 203 -13.04 5.49 13.47
N GLN A 204 -11.83 6.06 13.45
CA GLN A 204 -11.63 7.50 13.36
C GLN A 204 -10.76 7.85 12.17
N VAL A 205 -11.04 8.99 11.57
CA VAL A 205 -10.14 9.60 10.60
C VAL A 205 -8.91 10.05 11.37
N GLY A 206 -7.75 9.54 10.96
CA GLY A 206 -6.49 9.97 11.53
C GLY A 206 -6.10 11.38 11.13
#